data_AF-A0A146M9P9-F1
#
_entry.id   AF-A0A146M9P9-F1
#
_cell.length_a   1.000
_cell.length_b   1.000
_cell.length_c   1.000
_cell.angle_alpha   90.00
_cell.angle_beta   90.00
_cell.angle_gamma   90.00
#
_symmetry.space_group_name_H-M   'P 1'
#
loop_
_entity.id
_entity.type
_entity.pdbx_description
1 polymer ?
#
loop_
_entity_poly.entity_id
_entity_poly.type
_entity_poly.pdbx_seq_one_letter_code
_entity_poly.pdbx_strand_id
1 'polypeptide(L)'
;VIRKNRTKPDVAEMPTPNILHPGEFRSFWIRWDNGTISCGCENNSQPFISWTDNEYVPVRYVGVCTGWGATGCWIINQGAPLPGYGGGGYGSNTCSSCWVGSSGGSVPPNAFVGGNDSTGEPLYVIRSSFEGGLLPGKLVASHGTAYVPWGGNENAVADYEVLCEFGGRWVACSEGNIPPNALTAGQSEDGEPLYVGRVMHDGSITIGKVQQTHGCCYIPYGGQELNFQQYEILVS
;
A
#
# COMPACT_ATOMS: atom_id res chain seq x y z
N VAL A 1 2.07 -13.50 26.61
CA VAL A 1 3.25 -14.36 26.32
C VAL A 1 3.53 -14.30 24.83
N ILE A 2 4.80 -14.18 24.43
CA ILE A 2 5.28 -14.33 23.05
C ILE A 2 6.16 -15.58 23.00
N ARG A 3 5.96 -16.44 21.98
CA ARG A 3 6.72 -17.70 21.80
C ARG A 3 7.27 -17.77 20.38
N LYS A 4 8.51 -18.23 20.23
CA LYS A 4 9.14 -18.54 18.95
C LYS A 4 9.30 -20.05 18.81
N ASN A 5 9.00 -20.61 17.64
CA ASN A 5 9.29 -22.01 17.26
C ASN A 5 8.86 -23.10 18.27
N ARG A 6 7.87 -22.81 19.12
CA ARG A 6 7.43 -23.69 20.23
C ARG A 6 8.55 -24.09 21.20
N THR A 7 9.64 -23.33 21.25
CA THR A 7 10.77 -23.57 22.16
C THR A 7 10.56 -22.88 23.50
N LYS A 8 11.08 -23.49 24.58
CA LYS A 8 11.20 -22.87 25.90
C LYS A 8 12.63 -22.37 26.13
N PRO A 9 12.86 -21.28 26.90
CA PRO A 9 11.85 -20.45 27.55
C PRO A 9 11.04 -19.60 26.55
N ASP A 10 9.88 -19.11 26.99
CA ASP A 10 9.10 -18.15 26.20
C ASP A 10 9.90 -16.84 26.06
N VAL A 11 9.79 -16.16 24.92
CA VAL A 11 10.69 -15.02 24.61
C VAL A 11 10.25 -13.70 25.25
N ALA A 12 8.98 -13.61 25.62
CA ALA A 12 8.46 -12.54 26.48
C ALA A 12 7.22 -13.02 27.24
N GLU A 13 7.07 -12.56 28.47
CA GLU A 13 5.91 -12.82 29.32
C GLU A 13 5.56 -11.55 30.10
N MET A 14 4.26 -11.22 30.12
CA MET A 14 3.74 -10.10 30.89
C MET A 14 2.42 -10.54 31.53
N PRO A 15 2.29 -10.50 32.87
CA PRO A 15 1.02 -10.69 33.55
C PRO A 15 0.04 -9.55 33.23
N THR A 16 -1.16 -9.89 32.75
CA THR A 16 -2.23 -8.93 32.44
C THR A 16 -3.52 -9.32 33.16
N PRO A 17 -3.56 -9.28 34.51
CA PRO A 17 -4.75 -9.65 35.26
C PRO A 17 -5.93 -8.75 34.91
N ASN A 18 -7.13 -9.32 34.81
CA ASN A 18 -8.39 -8.60 34.58
C ASN A 18 -8.44 -7.76 33.30
N ILE A 19 -7.61 -8.08 32.30
CA ILE A 19 -7.56 -7.30 31.05
C ILE A 19 -8.79 -7.53 30.16
N LEU A 20 -9.48 -8.66 30.34
CA LEU A 20 -10.71 -9.03 29.63
C LEU A 20 -11.95 -8.82 30.52
N HIS A 21 -13.11 -8.65 29.89
CA HIS A 21 -14.39 -8.51 30.58
C HIS A 21 -15.48 -9.31 29.84
N PRO A 22 -16.38 -10.03 30.54
CA PRO A 22 -17.34 -10.93 29.90
C PRO A 22 -18.52 -10.22 29.21
N GLY A 23 -18.80 -8.97 29.57
CA GLY A 23 -19.97 -8.21 29.09
C GLY A 23 -19.67 -7.12 28.06
N GLU A 24 -18.41 -6.91 27.68
CA GLU A 24 -18.04 -5.83 26.75
C GLU A 24 -16.88 -6.25 25.84
N PHE A 25 -16.85 -5.70 24.62
CA PHE A 25 -15.67 -5.81 23.77
C PHE A 25 -14.55 -4.94 24.33
N ARG A 26 -13.33 -5.50 24.32
CA ARG A 26 -12.12 -4.76 24.65
C ARG A 26 -11.18 -4.77 23.46
N SER A 27 -10.70 -3.58 23.12
CA SER A 27 -9.84 -3.37 21.96
C SER A 27 -8.38 -3.50 22.34
N PHE A 28 -7.69 -4.32 21.57
CA PHE A 28 -6.24 -4.51 21.64
C PHE A 28 -5.64 -4.26 20.27
N TRP A 29 -4.40 -3.81 20.26
CA TRP A 29 -3.61 -3.75 19.05
C TRP A 29 -2.46 -4.76 19.14
N ILE A 30 -2.14 -5.35 18.00
CA ILE A 30 -0.92 -6.12 17.78
C ILE A 30 -0.17 -5.39 16.67
N ARG A 31 1.11 -5.12 16.87
CA ARG A 31 1.97 -4.44 15.91
C ARG A 31 3.21 -5.29 15.67
N TRP A 32 3.66 -5.33 14.42
CA TRP A 32 4.94 -5.89 14.07
C TRP A 32 5.68 -4.91 13.16
N ASP A 33 6.90 -4.53 13.55
CA ASP A 33 7.77 -3.65 12.76
C ASP A 33 9.24 -3.95 13.07
N ASN A 34 10.11 -3.96 12.06
CA ASN A 34 11.56 -4.18 12.20
C ASN A 34 11.94 -5.37 13.10
N GLY A 35 11.29 -6.53 12.89
CA GLY A 35 11.49 -7.74 13.70
C GLY A 35 10.88 -7.69 15.10
N THR A 36 10.27 -6.57 15.51
CA THR A 36 9.64 -6.40 16.82
C THR A 36 8.15 -6.69 16.77
N ILE A 37 7.67 -7.64 17.56
CA ILE A 37 6.25 -7.90 17.79
C ILE A 37 5.85 -7.30 19.13
N SER A 38 4.78 -6.50 19.15
CA SER A 38 4.29 -5.85 20.35
C SER A 38 2.77 -5.85 20.43
N CYS A 39 2.22 -5.87 21.65
CA CYS A 39 0.78 -5.82 21.89
C CYS A 39 0.43 -4.78 22.97
N GLY A 40 -0.70 -4.10 22.80
CA GLY A 40 -1.19 -3.09 23.73
C GLY A 40 -2.70 -2.91 23.67
N CYS A 41 -3.20 -1.94 24.43
CA CYS A 41 -4.62 -1.58 24.50
C CYS A 41 -4.88 -0.34 23.62
N GLU A 42 -6.06 -0.22 23.01
CA GLU A 42 -6.41 0.88 22.08
C GLU A 42 -6.10 2.28 22.62
N ASN A 43 -6.39 2.53 23.91
CA ASN A 43 -6.17 3.84 24.55
C ASN A 43 -4.77 4.01 25.18
N ASN A 44 -3.84 3.08 24.91
CA ASN A 44 -2.47 3.15 25.40
C ASN A 44 -1.49 2.94 24.24
N SER A 45 -0.71 3.97 23.93
CA SER A 45 0.33 3.91 22.91
C SER A 45 1.50 3.00 23.32
N GLN A 46 1.70 2.79 24.63
CA GLN A 46 2.74 1.93 25.15
C GLN A 46 2.29 0.45 25.15
N PRO A 47 3.05 -0.46 24.51
CA PRO A 47 2.77 -1.89 24.58
C PRO A 47 2.91 -2.39 26.01
N PHE A 48 2.03 -3.30 26.44
CA PHE A 48 2.25 -4.05 27.67
C PHE A 48 3.21 -5.24 27.45
N ILE A 49 3.40 -5.69 26.21
CA ILE A 49 4.37 -6.74 25.88
C ILE A 49 5.01 -6.45 24.53
N SER A 50 6.33 -6.67 24.43
CA SER A 50 7.10 -6.48 23.21
C SER A 50 8.28 -7.46 23.18
N TRP A 51 8.68 -7.89 21.99
CA TRP A 51 9.87 -8.70 21.78
C TRP A 51 10.43 -8.49 20.36
N THR A 52 11.75 -8.44 20.23
CA THR A 52 12.46 -8.24 18.96
C THR A 52 13.19 -9.51 18.54
N ASP A 53 12.88 -10.00 17.34
CA ASP A 53 13.61 -11.07 16.66
C ASP A 53 14.76 -10.48 15.83
N ASN A 54 15.95 -11.05 15.99
CA ASN A 54 17.09 -10.70 15.13
C ASN A 54 17.03 -11.46 13.79
N GLU A 55 16.25 -12.53 13.70
CA GLU A 55 15.97 -13.22 12.44
C GLU A 55 14.75 -12.55 11.79
N TYR A 56 14.95 -11.85 10.67
CA TYR A 56 13.85 -11.19 9.97
C TYR A 56 12.90 -12.24 9.37
N VAL A 57 11.74 -12.40 9.99
CA VAL A 57 10.66 -13.26 9.49
C VAL A 57 9.46 -12.37 9.13
N PRO A 58 9.12 -12.21 7.83
CA PRO A 58 7.96 -11.41 7.45
C PRO A 58 6.67 -12.09 7.90
N VAL A 59 5.85 -11.39 8.69
CA VAL A 59 4.54 -11.86 9.13
C VAL A 59 3.56 -11.76 7.95
N ARG A 60 3.17 -12.92 7.39
CA ARG A 60 2.26 -12.99 6.23
C ARG A 60 0.80 -13.23 6.59
N TYR A 61 0.56 -13.91 7.70
CA TYR A 61 -0.77 -14.34 8.11
C TYR A 61 -0.90 -14.22 9.63
N VAL A 62 -2.10 -13.87 10.08
CA VAL A 62 -2.48 -13.88 11.50
C VAL A 62 -3.68 -14.79 11.66
N GLY A 63 -3.59 -15.72 12.62
CA GLY A 63 -4.71 -16.54 13.05
C GLY A 63 -5.10 -16.18 14.47
N VAL A 64 -6.39 -16.09 14.75
CA VAL A 64 -6.91 -15.80 16.08
C VAL A 64 -7.71 -17.00 16.58
N CYS A 65 -7.46 -17.42 17.81
CA CYS A 65 -8.22 -18.47 18.47
C CYS A 65 -8.33 -18.16 19.96
N THR A 66 -9.33 -18.74 20.62
CA THR A 66 -9.42 -18.71 22.08
C THR A 66 -8.47 -19.72 22.70
N GLY A 67 -8.16 -19.50 23.99
CA GLY A 67 -7.48 -20.51 24.80
C GLY A 67 -8.38 -21.73 25.07
N TRP A 68 -7.76 -22.82 25.50
CA TRP A 68 -8.49 -24.04 25.86
C TRP A 68 -9.55 -23.77 26.94
N GLY A 69 -10.78 -24.21 26.68
CA GLY A 69 -11.92 -24.02 27.59
C GLY A 69 -12.59 -22.64 27.54
N ALA A 70 -12.13 -21.73 26.68
CA ALA A 70 -12.73 -20.40 26.51
C ALA A 70 -13.50 -20.28 25.18
N THR A 71 -14.64 -19.59 25.22
CA THR A 71 -15.40 -19.15 24.03
C THR A 71 -15.30 -17.63 23.91
N GLY A 72 -15.31 -17.11 22.68
CA GLY A 72 -15.16 -15.68 22.44
C GLY A 72 -15.50 -15.27 21.02
N CYS A 73 -15.87 -14.00 20.86
CA CYS A 73 -16.15 -13.35 19.58
C CYS A 73 -15.06 -12.31 19.31
N TRP A 74 -14.69 -12.13 18.04
CA TRP A 74 -13.61 -11.24 17.65
C TRP A 74 -14.09 -10.29 16.56
N ILE A 75 -13.72 -9.02 16.66
CA ILE A 75 -13.82 -8.04 15.57
C ILE A 75 -12.38 -7.69 15.22
N ILE A 76 -11.99 -7.94 13.97
CA ILE A 76 -10.63 -7.68 13.50
C ILE A 76 -10.70 -6.46 12.59
N ASN A 77 -10.18 -5.35 13.11
CA ASN A 77 -10.03 -4.11 12.34
C ASN A 77 -8.55 -3.94 11.98
N GLN A 78 -8.27 -3.57 10.73
CA GLN A 78 -6.94 -3.05 10.37
C GLN A 78 -6.84 -1.65 10.99
N GLY A 79 -6.03 -1.50 12.03
CA GLY A 79 -6.00 -0.28 12.85
C GLY A 79 -5.48 0.94 12.07
N ALA A 80 -6.12 2.09 12.27
CA ALA A 80 -5.60 3.38 11.83
C ALA A 80 -4.36 3.79 12.68
N PRO A 81 -3.42 4.58 12.14
CA PRO A 81 -2.33 5.14 12.95
C PRO A 81 -2.90 6.03 14.06
N LEU A 82 -2.45 5.85 15.31
CA LEU A 82 -2.92 6.66 16.45
C LEU A 82 -2.38 8.10 16.35
N PRO A 83 -3.20 9.14 16.59
CA PRO A 83 -2.74 10.51 16.67
C PRO A 83 -2.11 10.76 18.05
N GLY A 84 -0.81 11.11 18.11
CA GLY A 84 -0.22 11.62 19.37
C GLY A 84 1.23 11.28 19.67
N TYR A 85 1.96 10.55 18.83
CA TYR A 85 3.42 10.44 18.95
C TYR A 85 4.10 11.25 17.85
N GLY A 86 4.24 12.55 18.11
CA GLY A 86 5.10 13.42 17.31
C GLY A 86 6.56 13.06 17.59
N GLY A 87 7.25 12.53 16.58
CA GLY A 87 8.68 12.30 16.62
C GLY A 87 9.19 11.67 15.33
N GLY A 88 9.65 12.53 14.40
CA GLY A 88 10.59 12.17 13.33
C GLY A 88 10.18 11.00 12.43
N GLY A 89 9.48 11.32 11.34
CA GLY A 89 9.09 10.36 10.33
C GLY A 89 10.28 9.55 9.79
N TYR A 90 10.24 8.25 10.04
CA TYR A 90 10.98 7.24 9.29
C TYR A 90 10.07 6.02 9.09
N GLY A 91 9.59 5.91 7.86
CA GLY A 91 9.03 4.75 7.14
C GLY A 91 8.56 3.53 7.92
N SER A 92 7.24 3.43 8.10
CA SER A 92 6.52 2.16 8.26
C SER A 92 6.66 1.34 6.97
N ASN A 93 7.21 0.13 7.08
CA ASN A 93 7.36 -0.82 5.97
C ASN A 93 6.29 -1.93 6.00
N THR A 94 5.04 -1.59 6.33
CA THR A 94 3.88 -2.37 5.89
C THR A 94 2.92 -1.46 5.14
N CYS A 95 3.03 -1.56 3.82
CA CYS A 95 2.22 -0.91 2.80
C CYS A 95 0.73 -1.25 2.96
N SER A 96 -0.04 -0.37 3.61
CA SER A 96 -1.39 -0.09 3.15
C SER A 96 -1.27 1.09 2.19
N SER A 97 -1.46 0.87 0.88
CA SER A 97 -1.51 1.96 -0.08
C SER A 97 -2.56 2.98 0.37
N CYS A 98 -2.14 4.16 0.82
CA CYS A 98 -3.08 5.20 1.19
C CYS A 98 -3.37 6.03 -0.06
N TRP A 99 -4.63 5.98 -0.48
CA TRP A 99 -5.12 6.71 -1.64
C TRP A 99 -5.83 7.96 -1.11
N VAL A 100 -5.29 9.12 -1.43
CA VAL A 100 -5.77 10.41 -0.93
C VAL A 100 -6.43 11.17 -2.07
N GLY A 101 -7.73 11.44 -1.93
CA GLY A 101 -8.48 12.24 -2.90
C GLY A 101 -7.86 13.62 -3.08
N SER A 102 -7.73 14.06 -4.33
CA SER A 102 -7.14 15.34 -4.72
C SER A 102 -7.69 15.78 -6.08
N SER A 103 -7.52 17.06 -6.40
CA SER A 103 -7.97 17.62 -7.66
C SER A 103 -7.15 18.86 -8.06
N GLY A 104 -7.28 19.25 -9.33
CA GLY A 104 -6.72 20.51 -9.84
C GLY A 104 -5.20 20.65 -9.71
N GLY A 105 -4.45 19.55 -9.81
CA GLY A 105 -2.99 19.56 -9.69
C GLY A 105 -2.48 19.47 -8.26
N SER A 106 -3.36 19.41 -7.26
CA SER A 106 -2.97 19.30 -5.85
C SER A 106 -2.19 17.99 -5.60
N VAL A 107 -1.03 18.12 -4.96
CA VAL A 107 -0.21 17.01 -4.50
C VAL A 107 -0.31 16.94 -2.97
N PRO A 108 -0.89 15.88 -2.38
CA PRO A 108 -0.96 15.72 -0.93
C PRO A 108 0.43 15.45 -0.31
N PRO A 109 0.60 15.72 1.00
CA PRO A 109 1.82 15.37 1.72
C PRO A 109 2.14 13.88 1.60
N ASN A 110 3.44 13.54 1.58
CA ASN A 110 3.94 12.17 1.49
C ASN A 110 3.48 11.40 0.22
N ALA A 111 3.15 12.12 -0.85
CA ALA A 111 2.83 11.52 -2.15
C ALA A 111 4.00 10.69 -2.69
N PHE A 112 3.68 9.51 -3.21
CA PHE A 112 4.64 8.58 -3.78
C PHE A 112 5.06 9.02 -5.18
N VAL A 113 6.35 9.35 -5.32
CA VAL A 113 6.96 9.71 -6.60
C VAL A 113 7.19 8.42 -7.39
N GLY A 114 6.44 8.23 -8.48
CA GLY A 114 6.55 7.04 -9.32
C GLY A 114 7.58 7.16 -10.43
N GLY A 115 7.94 8.39 -10.80
CA GLY A 115 8.89 8.69 -11.84
C GLY A 115 9.13 10.19 -11.98
N ASN A 116 9.65 10.60 -13.13
CA ASN A 116 10.01 11.98 -13.43
C ASN A 116 9.91 12.22 -14.92
N ASP A 117 9.54 13.44 -15.31
CA ASP A 117 9.53 13.84 -16.71
C ASP A 117 10.97 14.06 -17.25
N SER A 118 11.07 14.47 -18.52
CA SER A 118 12.35 14.81 -19.16
C SER A 118 13.05 16.05 -18.57
N THR A 119 12.33 16.89 -17.82
CA THR A 119 12.88 18.09 -17.17
C THR A 119 13.32 17.82 -15.72
N GLY A 120 12.99 16.65 -15.19
CA GLY A 120 13.24 16.25 -13.80
C GLY A 120 12.09 16.57 -12.84
N GLU A 121 10.95 17.05 -13.34
CA GLU A 121 9.73 17.23 -12.54
C GLU A 121 9.22 15.87 -12.06
N PRO A 122 8.91 15.71 -10.75
CA PRO A 122 8.37 14.48 -10.21
C PRO A 122 6.97 14.18 -10.77
N LEU A 123 6.76 12.92 -11.13
CA LEU A 123 5.46 12.37 -11.52
C LEU A 123 4.92 11.50 -10.38
N TYR A 124 3.68 11.75 -9.98
CA TYR A 124 3.06 11.05 -8.86
C TYR A 124 2.09 9.97 -9.35
N VAL A 125 2.05 8.85 -8.63
CA VAL A 125 1.13 7.75 -8.92
C VAL A 125 -0.28 8.17 -8.51
N ILE A 126 -1.21 8.08 -9.45
CA ILE A 126 -2.63 8.34 -9.19
C ILE A 126 -3.50 7.19 -9.67
N ARG A 127 -4.76 7.20 -9.22
CA ARG A 127 -5.86 6.48 -9.87
C ARG A 127 -7.07 7.41 -10.00
N SER A 128 -7.88 7.20 -11.02
CA SER A 128 -9.10 7.98 -11.23
C SER A 128 -10.18 7.14 -11.91
N SER A 129 -11.44 7.43 -11.58
CA SER A 129 -12.60 6.82 -12.24
C SER A 129 -12.76 7.41 -13.64
N PHE A 130 -12.68 6.57 -14.68
CA PHE A 130 -12.78 7.00 -16.07
C PHE A 130 -13.41 5.90 -16.92
N GLU A 131 -14.44 6.24 -17.72
CA GLU A 131 -15.15 5.31 -18.64
C GLU A 131 -15.55 3.96 -18.02
N GLY A 132 -16.03 3.99 -16.77
CA GLY A 132 -16.48 2.79 -16.04
C GLY A 132 -15.37 1.98 -15.35
N GLY A 133 -14.10 2.31 -15.57
CA GLY A 133 -12.95 1.74 -14.87
C GLY A 133 -12.40 2.66 -13.77
N LEU A 134 -11.57 2.08 -12.90
CA LEU A 134 -10.69 2.82 -11.99
C LEU A 134 -9.27 2.66 -12.52
N LEU A 135 -8.72 3.69 -13.15
CA LEU A 135 -7.51 3.60 -13.96
C LEU A 135 -6.32 4.26 -13.25
N PRO A 136 -5.18 3.56 -13.11
CA PRO A 136 -3.96 4.17 -12.63
C PRO A 136 -3.29 5.01 -13.73
N GLY A 137 -2.58 6.06 -13.32
CA GLY A 137 -1.95 7.02 -14.22
C GLY A 137 -0.93 7.91 -13.52
N LYS A 138 -0.70 9.09 -14.08
CA LYS A 138 0.30 10.06 -13.60
C LYS A 138 -0.34 11.41 -13.26
N LEU A 139 0.15 12.06 -12.22
CA LEU A 139 -0.11 13.47 -11.94
C LEU A 139 1.13 14.30 -12.29
N VAL A 140 0.91 15.37 -13.04
CA VAL A 140 1.92 16.39 -13.36
C VAL A 140 1.48 17.69 -12.69
N ALA A 141 2.14 18.07 -11.59
CA ALA A 141 1.71 19.19 -10.77
C ALA A 141 1.74 20.52 -11.55
N SER A 142 2.76 20.73 -12.38
CA SER A 142 2.90 21.93 -13.22
C SER A 142 1.79 22.09 -14.26
N HIS A 143 1.20 20.98 -14.74
CA HIS A 143 0.09 21.01 -15.69
C HIS A 143 -1.26 21.30 -15.02
N GLY A 144 -1.33 21.21 -13.68
CA GLY A 144 -2.58 21.38 -12.94
C GLY A 144 -3.59 20.24 -13.13
N THR A 145 -3.16 19.08 -13.67
CA THR A 145 -4.05 17.95 -13.98
C THR A 145 -3.32 16.61 -13.92
N ALA A 146 -4.11 15.54 -13.80
CA ALA A 146 -3.63 14.17 -13.91
C ALA A 146 -4.06 13.55 -15.24
N TYR A 147 -3.38 12.48 -15.64
CA TYR A 147 -3.62 11.79 -16.89
C TYR A 147 -3.74 10.29 -16.69
N VAL A 148 -4.76 9.70 -17.32
CA VAL A 148 -4.96 8.25 -17.37
C VAL A 148 -4.93 7.74 -18.82
N PRO A 149 -4.30 6.58 -19.09
CA PRO A 149 -4.31 5.95 -20.40
C PRO A 149 -5.64 5.21 -20.61
N TRP A 150 -6.39 5.57 -21.67
CA TRP A 150 -7.59 4.82 -22.07
C TRP A 150 -7.96 5.06 -23.54
N GLY A 151 -8.38 3.99 -24.23
CA GLY A 151 -8.96 4.06 -25.56
C GLY A 151 -8.02 4.63 -26.64
N GLY A 152 -6.71 4.43 -26.51
CA GLY A 152 -5.71 4.99 -27.43
C GLY A 152 -5.28 6.42 -27.11
N ASN A 153 -5.84 7.06 -26.07
CA ASN A 153 -5.59 8.47 -25.76
C ASN A 153 -5.02 8.68 -24.34
N GLU A 154 -4.30 9.79 -24.18
CA GLU A 154 -3.96 10.37 -22.88
C GLU A 154 -5.13 11.26 -22.43
N ASN A 155 -5.85 10.84 -21.39
CA ASN A 155 -7.06 11.52 -20.95
C ASN A 155 -6.78 12.34 -19.68
N ALA A 156 -7.03 13.65 -19.73
CA ALA A 156 -6.92 14.51 -18.57
C ALA A 156 -8.09 14.27 -17.60
N VAL A 157 -7.79 14.11 -16.31
CA VAL A 157 -8.77 13.89 -15.24
C VAL A 157 -8.64 14.95 -14.16
N ALA A 158 -9.79 15.49 -13.73
CA ALA A 158 -9.85 16.57 -12.74
C ALA A 158 -9.85 16.03 -11.30
N ASP A 159 -10.56 14.93 -11.07
CA ASP A 159 -10.67 14.26 -9.78
C ASP A 159 -9.87 12.96 -9.80
N TYR A 160 -9.00 12.77 -8.82
CA TYR A 160 -8.12 11.61 -8.73
C TYR A 160 -7.76 11.32 -7.28
N GLU A 161 -7.24 10.13 -7.02
CA GLU A 161 -6.60 9.79 -5.75
C GLU A 161 -5.10 9.61 -5.98
N VAL A 162 -4.29 10.21 -5.11
CA VAL A 162 -2.83 10.10 -5.14
C VAL A 162 -2.39 9.02 -4.17
N LEU A 163 -1.47 8.16 -4.60
CA LEU A 163 -0.83 7.18 -3.73
C LEU A 163 0.14 7.91 -2.79
N CYS A 164 -0.05 7.77 -1.49
CA CYS A 164 0.80 8.35 -0.46
C CYS A 164 1.38 7.27 0.46
N GLU A 165 2.39 7.67 1.25
CA GLU A 165 2.98 6.90 2.36
C GLU A 165 3.31 5.44 1.99
N PHE A 166 3.71 5.23 0.74
CA PHE A 166 3.93 3.92 0.17
C PHE A 166 5.43 3.57 0.17
N GLY A 167 5.80 2.51 0.89
CA GLY A 167 7.19 2.03 1.01
C GLY A 167 7.61 0.99 -0.03
N GLY A 168 6.84 0.80 -1.10
CA GLY A 168 7.12 -0.26 -2.07
C GLY A 168 8.22 0.07 -3.06
N ARG A 169 8.50 -0.90 -3.95
CA ARG A 169 9.61 -0.86 -4.91
C ARG A 169 9.16 -1.23 -6.31
N TRP A 170 9.99 -0.87 -7.29
CA TRP A 170 9.77 -1.20 -8.69
C TRP A 170 10.49 -2.50 -9.06
N VAL A 171 9.78 -3.39 -9.75
CA VAL A 171 10.29 -4.68 -10.20
C VAL A 171 10.11 -4.79 -11.70
N ALA A 172 11.20 -5.05 -12.43
CA ALA A 172 11.14 -5.29 -13.87
C ALA A 172 10.26 -6.52 -14.18
N CYS A 173 9.32 -6.36 -15.11
CA CYS A 173 8.38 -7.38 -15.55
C CYS A 173 8.15 -7.26 -17.06
N SER A 174 7.65 -8.34 -17.66
CA SER A 174 7.28 -8.36 -19.07
C SER A 174 6.14 -9.31 -19.34
N GLU A 175 5.46 -9.11 -20.47
CA GLU A 175 4.49 -10.05 -21.05
C GLU A 175 3.37 -10.48 -20.09
N GLY A 176 2.95 -9.59 -19.18
CA GLY A 176 1.87 -9.88 -18.22
C GLY A 176 2.27 -10.76 -17.04
N ASN A 177 3.56 -11.00 -16.81
CA ASN A 177 4.02 -11.68 -15.60
C ASN A 177 3.90 -10.74 -14.39
N ILE A 178 2.80 -10.89 -13.63
CA ILE A 178 2.50 -10.06 -12.46
C ILE A 178 3.06 -10.72 -11.18
N PRO A 179 3.98 -10.06 -10.45
CA PRO A 179 4.48 -10.56 -9.17
C PRO A 179 3.35 -10.70 -8.13
N PRO A 180 3.42 -11.69 -7.22
CA PRO A 180 2.39 -11.90 -6.20
C PRO A 180 2.13 -10.71 -5.25
N ASN A 181 3.06 -9.77 -5.16
CA ASN A 181 2.99 -8.57 -4.32
C ASN A 181 2.79 -7.28 -5.13
N ALA A 182 2.37 -7.38 -6.39
CA ALA A 182 2.04 -6.21 -7.20
C ALA A 182 0.89 -5.39 -6.58
N LEU A 183 1.05 -4.07 -6.58
CA LEU A 183 0.02 -3.16 -6.09
C LEU A 183 -1.13 -3.11 -7.09
N THR A 184 -2.28 -3.70 -6.71
CA THR A 184 -3.55 -3.48 -7.41
C THR A 184 -4.01 -2.05 -7.14
N ALA A 185 -4.10 -1.23 -8.18
CA ALA A 185 -4.44 0.19 -8.09
C ALA A 185 -5.78 0.54 -8.74
N GLY A 186 -6.46 -0.43 -9.32
CA GLY A 186 -7.77 -0.21 -9.92
C GLY A 186 -8.31 -1.43 -10.63
N GLN A 187 -9.28 -1.21 -11.51
CA GLN A 187 -9.93 -2.25 -12.30
C GLN A 187 -10.40 -1.67 -13.64
N SER A 188 -10.40 -2.49 -14.70
CA SER A 188 -10.98 -2.13 -15.99
C SER A 188 -12.52 -2.05 -15.92
N GLU A 189 -13.14 -1.59 -17.00
CA GLU A 189 -14.58 -1.60 -17.22
C GLU A 189 -15.21 -3.00 -17.08
N ASP A 190 -14.45 -4.05 -17.39
CA ASP A 190 -14.86 -5.45 -17.27
C ASP A 190 -14.55 -6.07 -15.89
N GLY A 191 -13.98 -5.28 -14.98
CA GLY A 191 -13.60 -5.72 -13.63
C GLY A 191 -12.25 -6.45 -13.55
N GLU A 192 -11.42 -6.41 -14.60
CA GLU A 192 -10.06 -6.95 -14.55
C GLU A 192 -9.19 -6.08 -13.62
N PRO A 193 -8.47 -6.66 -12.65
CA PRO A 193 -7.53 -5.90 -11.81
C PRO A 193 -6.46 -5.19 -12.64
N LEU A 194 -6.23 -3.91 -12.34
CA LEU A 194 -5.18 -3.10 -12.93
C LEU A 194 -4.09 -2.80 -11.91
N TYR A 195 -2.84 -2.82 -12.37
CA TYR A 195 -1.67 -2.58 -11.53
C TYR A 195 -0.93 -1.31 -11.96
N VAL A 196 -0.09 -0.78 -11.08
CA VAL A 196 0.75 0.38 -11.38
C VAL A 196 2.02 -0.08 -12.10
N GLY A 197 2.21 0.40 -13.32
CA GLY A 197 3.43 0.21 -14.09
C GLY A 197 4.15 1.52 -14.34
N ARG A 198 5.43 1.45 -14.68
CA ARG A 198 6.18 2.57 -15.26
C ARG A 198 7.11 2.11 -16.37
N VAL A 199 7.43 3.03 -17.27
CA VAL A 199 8.31 2.81 -18.42
C VAL A 199 9.25 4.00 -18.57
N MET A 200 10.50 3.73 -18.97
CA MET A 200 11.43 4.76 -19.46
C MET A 200 11.13 5.03 -20.94
N HIS A 201 10.63 6.23 -21.25
CA HIS A 201 10.28 6.65 -22.61
C HIS A 201 10.68 8.12 -22.82
N ASP A 202 11.43 8.40 -23.89
CA ASP A 202 11.86 9.76 -24.28
C ASP A 202 12.47 10.58 -23.12
N GLY A 203 13.32 9.95 -22.30
CA GLY A 203 13.98 10.58 -21.16
C GLY A 203 13.09 10.79 -19.93
N SER A 204 11.82 10.37 -19.99
CA SER A 204 10.85 10.40 -18.89
C SER A 204 10.62 8.99 -18.32
N ILE A 205 10.63 8.86 -17.01
CA ILE A 205 10.13 7.67 -16.31
C ILE A 205 8.66 7.95 -16.02
N THR A 206 7.74 7.39 -16.81
CA THR A 206 6.32 7.73 -16.72
C THR A 206 5.48 6.55 -16.25
N ILE A 207 4.46 6.86 -15.44
CA ILE A 207 3.57 5.90 -14.80
C ILE A 207 2.34 5.64 -15.68
N GLY A 208 1.82 4.42 -15.64
CA GLY A 208 0.61 4.02 -16.33
C GLY A 208 -0.05 2.78 -15.72
N LYS A 209 -0.92 2.14 -16.49
CA LYS A 209 -1.65 0.93 -16.10
C LYS A 209 -0.99 -0.32 -16.68
N VAL A 210 -0.88 -1.38 -15.89
CA VAL A 210 -0.55 -2.72 -16.37
C VAL A 210 -1.83 -3.52 -16.41
N GLN A 211 -2.11 -4.11 -17.57
CA GLN A 211 -3.24 -5.01 -17.76
C GLN A 211 -2.70 -6.40 -18.08
N GLN A 212 -2.99 -7.35 -17.19
CA GLN A 212 -2.37 -8.67 -17.23
C GLN A 212 -2.79 -9.44 -18.48
N THR A 213 -4.08 -9.42 -18.82
CA THR A 213 -4.62 -10.15 -19.97
C THR A 213 -4.06 -9.65 -21.31
N HIS A 214 -3.71 -8.37 -21.39
CA HIS A 214 -3.10 -7.76 -22.58
C HIS A 214 -1.57 -7.91 -22.60
N GLY A 215 -0.96 -8.32 -21.49
CA GLY A 215 0.48 -8.56 -21.39
C GLY A 215 1.36 -7.31 -21.50
N CYS A 216 0.82 -6.12 -21.23
CA CYS A 216 1.55 -4.86 -21.41
C CYS A 216 1.21 -3.78 -20.36
N CYS A 217 2.09 -2.78 -20.30
CA CYS A 217 1.87 -1.52 -19.62
C CYS A 217 1.47 -0.44 -20.62
N TYR A 218 0.38 0.26 -20.35
CA TYR A 218 -0.06 1.43 -21.10
C TYR A 218 0.29 2.69 -20.34
N ILE A 219 0.96 3.65 -21.00
CA ILE A 219 1.29 4.96 -20.44
C ILE A 219 0.55 6.07 -21.19
N PRO A 220 0.07 7.11 -20.49
CA PRO A 220 -0.36 8.34 -21.13
C PRO A 220 0.89 9.16 -21.48
N TYR A 221 1.09 9.50 -22.76
CA TYR A 221 2.22 10.34 -23.20
C TYR A 221 1.92 11.03 -24.53
N GLY A 222 2.18 12.34 -24.60
CA GLY A 222 2.10 13.11 -25.86
C GLY A 222 0.69 13.15 -26.48
N GLY A 223 -0.36 13.08 -25.66
CA GLY A 223 -1.75 12.99 -26.12
C GLY A 223 -2.22 11.57 -26.48
N GLN A 224 -1.37 10.56 -26.37
CA GLN A 224 -1.68 9.18 -26.77
C GLN A 224 -1.53 8.18 -25.62
N GLU A 225 -2.21 7.05 -25.74
CA GLU A 225 -1.96 5.85 -24.94
C GLU A 225 -0.94 4.97 -25.68
N LEU A 226 0.26 4.85 -25.12
CA LEU A 226 1.34 4.03 -25.69
C LEU A 226 1.46 2.73 -24.90
N ASN A 227 1.68 1.60 -25.58
CA ASN A 227 1.80 0.27 -24.96
C ASN A 227 3.23 -0.27 -25.00
N PHE A 228 3.63 -0.95 -23.92
CA PHE A 228 4.96 -1.51 -23.74
C PHE A 228 4.91 -2.90 -23.12
N GLN A 229 5.60 -3.86 -23.72
CA GLN A 229 5.70 -5.23 -23.19
C GLN A 229 6.78 -5.39 -22.12
N GLN A 230 7.71 -4.44 -22.01
CA GLN A 230 8.73 -4.37 -20.96
C GLN A 230 8.45 -3.15 -20.09
N TYR A 231 8.31 -3.37 -18.79
CA TYR A 231 7.94 -2.33 -17.85
C TYR A 231 8.46 -2.68 -16.45
N GLU A 232 8.38 -1.74 -15.53
CA GLU A 232 8.50 -2.04 -14.10
C GLU A 232 7.12 -1.97 -13.46
N ILE A 233 6.83 -2.90 -12.54
CA ILE A 233 5.59 -2.92 -11.78
C ILE A 233 5.87 -2.52 -10.32
N LEU A 234 4.97 -1.76 -9.73
CA LEU A 234 5.07 -1.35 -8.34
C LEU A 234 4.62 -2.50 -7.42
N VAL A 235 5.46 -2.88 -6.47
CA VAL A 235 5.18 -3.96 -5.52
C VAL A 235 5.34 -3.51 -4.06
N SER A 236 4.60 -4.13 -3.15
CA SER A 236 4.68 -3.93 -1.70
C SER A 236 5.65 -4.87 -0.98
#